data_AF-A0A4Y9T202-F1
#
_entry.id   AF-A0A4Y9T202-F1
#
_cell.length_a   1.000
_cell.length_b   1.000
_cell.length_c   1.000
_cell.angle_alpha   90.00
_cell.angle_beta   90.00
_cell.angle_gamma   90.00
#
_symmetry.space_group_name_H-M   'P 1'
#
loop_
_entity.id
_entity.type
_entity.pdbx_description
1 polymer ?
#
loop_
_entity_poly.entity_id
_entity_poly.type
_entity_poly.pdbx_seq_one_letter_code
_entity_poly.pdbx_strand_id
1 'polypeptide(L)' 'MPVQALFKPFHLGNLGLPTRVVMAPMTRSFSPGGVPNSKVIEYYRR' A
#
# COMPACT_ATOMS: atom_id res chain seq x y z
N MET A 1 15.84 -19.45 2.88
CA MET A 1 14.87 -19.56 1.78
C MET A 1 14.54 -18.17 1.25
N PRO A 2 14.38 -17.99 -0.07
CA PRO A 2 14.18 -16.68 -0.69
C PRO A 2 12.98 -15.90 -0.15
N VAL A 3 11.89 -16.59 0.24
CA VAL A 3 10.69 -15.98 0.83
C VAL A 3 10.96 -15.17 2.08
N GLN A 4 11.93 -15.54 2.93
CA GLN A 4 12.20 -14.78 4.16
C GLN A 4 12.63 -13.33 3.87
N ALA A 5 13.21 -13.06 2.70
CA ALA A 5 13.63 -11.71 2.33
C ALA A 5 12.44 -10.73 2.19
N LEU A 6 11.25 -11.22 1.85
CA LEU A 6 10.05 -10.38 1.66
C LEU A 6 9.58 -9.71 2.95
N PHE A 7 9.87 -10.29 4.11
CA PHE A 7 9.44 -9.79 5.42
C PHE A 7 10.57 -9.12 6.21
N LYS A 8 11.72 -8.88 5.57
CA LYS A 8 12.82 -8.14 6.19
C LYS A 8 12.62 -6.63 6.00
N PRO A 9 12.80 -5.81 7.05
CA PRO A 9 12.78 -4.36 6.93
C PRO A 9 13.82 -3.85 5.93
N PHE A 10 13.51 -2.74 5.27
CA PHE A 10 14.42 -2.08 4.35
C PHE A 10 14.12 -0.58 4.24
N HIS A 11 15.06 0.17 3.66
CA HIS A 11 14.86 1.59 3.36
C HIS A 11 14.57 1.77 1.87
N LEU A 12 13.55 2.57 1.56
CA LEU A 12 13.23 3.07 0.22
C LEU A 12 13.46 4.59 0.22
N GLY A 13 14.64 5.01 -0.23
CA GLY A 13 15.09 6.40 -0.01
C GLY A 13 15.17 6.69 1.50
N ASN A 14 14.46 7.74 1.94
CA ASN A 14 14.41 8.13 3.36
C ASN A 14 13.28 7.44 4.15
N LEU A 15 12.49 6.58 3.52
CA LEU A 15 11.37 5.88 4.16
C LEU A 15 11.79 4.48 4.62
N GLY A 16 11.71 4.22 5.93
CA GLY A 16 11.87 2.88 6.48
C GLY A 16 10.57 2.08 6.37
N LEU A 17 10.63 0.89 5.77
CA LEU A 17 9.49 -0.01 5.59
C LEU A 17 9.72 -1.34 6.32
N PRO A 18 8.69 -1.91 6.97
CA PRO A 18 8.83 -3.13 7.75
C PRO A 18 8.91 -4.39 6.87
N THR A 19 8.37 -4.35 5.66
CA THR A 19 8.35 -5.48 4.70
C THR A 19 8.54 -4.97 3.28
N ARG A 20 8.84 -5.89 2.35
CA ARG A 20 8.95 -5.64 0.90
C ARG A 20 7.64 -5.98 0.16
N VAL A 21 6.53 -6.15 0.88
CA VAL A 21 5.20 -6.40 0.33
C VAL A 21 4.46 -5.07 0.26
N VAL A 22 4.08 -4.66 -0.96
CA VAL A 22 3.46 -3.34 -1.21
C VAL A 22 2.15 -3.50 -1.96
N MET A 23 1.21 -2.57 -1.74
CA MET A 23 -0.01 -2.47 -2.54
C MET A 23 0.30 -1.77 -3.86
N ALA A 24 0.16 -2.48 -4.97
CA ALA A 24 0.29 -1.91 -6.31
C ALA A 24 -0.82 -0.87 -6.59
N PRO A 25 -0.60 0.09 -7.52
CA PRO A 25 -1.66 1.00 -7.94
C PRO A 25 -2.77 0.21 -8.65
N MET A 26 -4.01 0.36 -8.18
CA MET A 26 -5.17 -0.34 -8.71
C MET A 26 -6.36 0.62 -8.81
N THR A 27 -6.97 0.72 -9.99
CA THR A 27 -8.18 1.53 -10.19
C THR A 27 -9.37 0.86 -9.51
N ARG A 28 -10.00 1.55 -8.56
CA ARG A 28 -11.18 1.05 -7.81
C ARG A 28 -12.47 1.83 -8.04
N SER A 29 -12.41 2.98 -8.70
CA SER A 29 -13.57 3.85 -8.99
C SER A 29 -14.41 4.24 -7.76
N PHE A 30 -13.78 4.34 -6.57
CA PHE A 30 -14.45 4.70 -5.31
C PHE A 30 -14.56 6.21 -5.07
N SER A 31 -14.05 7.03 -5.99
CA SER A 31 -14.08 8.50 -5.94
C SER A 31 -15.00 9.07 -7.02
N PRO A 32 -16.34 9.05 -6.83
CA PRO A 32 -17.25 9.73 -7.75
C PRO A 32 -16.93 11.23 -7.79
N GLY A 33 -16.91 11.83 -8.99
CA GLY A 33 -16.49 13.23 -9.17
C GLY A 33 -14.99 13.49 -8.94
N GLY A 34 -14.16 12.44 -8.83
CA GLY A 34 -12.72 12.57 -8.62
C GLY A 34 -12.30 12.90 -7.18
N VAL A 35 -13.26 13.07 -6.27
CA VAL A 35 -12.97 13.41 -4.86
C VAL A 35 -13.03 12.14 -4.00
N PRO A 36 -11.94 11.79 -3.28
CA PRO A 36 -11.94 10.68 -2.34
C PRO A 36 -12.98 10.88 -1.22
N ASN A 37 -13.61 9.78 -0.80
CA ASN A 37 -14.59 9.76 0.29
C ASN A 37 -14.33 8.60 1.26
N SER A 38 -15.24 8.38 2.21
CA SER A 38 -15.15 7.34 3.23
C SER A 38 -14.86 5.93 2.69
N LYS A 39 -15.32 5.59 1.48
CA LYS A 39 -15.04 4.28 0.86
C LYS A 39 -13.56 4.09 0.54
N VAL A 40 -12.86 5.16 0.12
CA VAL A 40 -11.42 5.13 -0.14
C VAL A 40 -10.64 4.96 1.16
N ILE A 41 -11.07 5.63 2.23
CA ILE A 41 -10.45 5.54 3.56
C ILE A 41 -10.59 4.12 4.11
N GLU A 42 -11.80 3.56 4.07
CA GLU A 42 -12.05 2.20 4.53
C GLU A 42 -11.25 1.18 3.70
N TYR A 43 -11.11 1.42 2.40
CA TYR A 43 -10.34 0.55 1.52
C TYR A 43 -8.86 0.47 1.89
N TYR A 44 -8.19 1.60 2.12
CA TYR A 44 -6.75 1.61 2.47
C TYR A 44 -6.44 1.20 3.91
N ARG A 45 -7.45 1.14 4.80
CA ARG A 45 -7.26 0.66 6.20
C ARG A 45 -7.19 -0.86 6.32
N ARG A 46 -7.75 -1.58 5.36
CA ARG A 46 -7.78 -3.06 5.35
C ARG A 46 -6.42 -3.61 4.99
#